data_AF-A0A925Z7D8-F1
#
_entry.id   AF-A0A925Z7D8-F1
#
_cell.length_a   1.000
_cell.length_b   1.000
_cell.length_c   1.000
_cell.angle_alpha   90.00
_cell.angle_beta   90.00
_cell.angle_gamma   90.00
#
_symmetry.space_group_name_H-M   'P 1'
#
loop_
_entity.id
_entity.type
_entity.pdbx_description
1 polymer ?
#
loop_
_entity_poly.entity_id
_entity_poly.type
_entity_poly.pdbx_seq_one_letter_code
_entity_poly.pdbx_strand_id
1 'polypeptide(L)' 'MAVEESLDHDVWVARCVAHMVELDPKLDPELARPVADDMCSRPRWRSMSPEEAATAVFEFGKKPRQ' A
#
# COMPACT_ATOMS: atom_id res chain seq x y z
N MET A 1 17.42 -15.86 14.92
CA MET A 1 17.37 -14.46 14.46
C MET A 1 16.31 -14.43 13.38
N ALA A 2 15.10 -13.94 13.69
CA ALA A 2 14.10 -13.75 12.65
C ALA A 2 14.66 -12.68 11.72
N VAL A 3 15.00 -13.08 10.50
CA VAL A 3 15.21 -12.12 9.43
C VAL A 3 13.86 -11.44 9.26
N GLU A 4 13.68 -10.27 9.88
CA GLU A 4 12.65 -9.34 9.46
C GLU A 4 13.04 -8.95 8.03
N GLU A 5 12.64 -9.78 7.08
CA GLU A 5 12.74 -9.55 5.65
C GLU A 5 11.93 -8.29 5.38
N SER A 6 12.61 -7.16 5.53
CA SER A 6 12.17 -5.89 5.02
C SER A 6 11.96 -6.12 3.53
N LEU A 7 10.70 -6.38 3.14
CA LEU A 7 10.34 -6.57 1.74
C LEU A 7 11.01 -5.47 0.94
N ASP A 8 11.77 -5.86 -0.09
CA ASP A 8 12.41 -4.91 -0.99
C ASP A 8 11.37 -3.87 -1.43
N HIS A 9 11.80 -2.61 -1.52
CA HIS A 9 10.90 -1.48 -1.80
C HIS A 9 9.98 -1.80 -2.99
N ASP A 10 10.55 -2.29 -4.09
CA ASP A 10 9.80 -2.64 -5.30
C ASP A 10 8.78 -3.77 -5.07
N VAL A 11 9.13 -4.77 -4.24
CA VAL A 11 8.23 -5.88 -3.87
C VAL A 11 7.08 -5.39 -2.99
N TRP A 12 7.37 -4.49 -2.04
CA TRP A 12 6.35 -3.90 -1.18
C TRP A 12 5.36 -3.08 -2.01
N VAL A 13 5.87 -2.25 -2.93
CA VAL A 13 5.06 -1.44 -3.86
C VAL A 13 4.20 -2.33 -4.75
N ALA A 14 4.78 -3.35 -5.40
CA ALA A 14 4.05 -4.25 -6.29
C ALA A 14 2.91 -4.98 -5.56
N ARG A 15 3.16 -5.48 -4.33
CA ARG A 15 2.13 -6.11 -3.50
C ARG A 15 1.04 -5.14 -3.06
N CYS A 16 1.43 -3.92 -2.68
CA CYS A 16 0.48 -2.89 -2.26
C CYS A 16 -0.45 -2.51 -3.43
N VAL A 17 0.11 -2.30 -4.62
CA VAL A 17 -0.66 -2.01 -5.84
C VAL A 17 -1.60 -3.14 -6.22
N ALA A 18 -1.12 -4.40 -6.21
CA ALA A 18 -1.97 -5.56 -6.50
C ALA A 18 -3.18 -5.60 -5.56
N HIS A 19 -2.95 -5.44 -4.26
CA HIS A 19 -4.02 -5.44 -3.25
C HIS A 19 -4.98 -4.26 -3.42
N MET A 20 -4.47 -3.07 -3.75
CA MET A 20 -5.32 -1.91 -4.02
C MET A 20 -6.26 -2.13 -5.23
N VAL A 21 -5.78 -2.80 -6.28
CA VAL A 21 -6.60 -3.16 -7.46
C VAL A 21 -7.60 -4.26 -7.11
N GLU A 22 -7.26 -5.20 -6.23
CA GLU A 22 -8.19 -6.20 -5.72
C GLU A 22 -9.32 -5.56 -4.88
N LEU A 23 -8.99 -4.57 -4.06
CA LEU A 23 -9.96 -3.83 -3.25
C LEU A 23 -10.86 -2.91 -4.09
N ASP A 24 -10.28 -2.26 -5.10
CA ASP A 24 -11.01 -1.41 -6.04
C ASP A 24 -10.62 -1.76 -7.48
N PRO A 25 -11.39 -2.62 -8.16
CA PRO A 25 -11.09 -2.99 -9.56
C PRO A 25 -11.29 -1.84 -10.55
N LYS A 26 -11.77 -0.68 -10.07
CA LYS A 26 -11.85 0.57 -10.83
C LYS A 26 -10.61 1.45 -10.66
N LEU A 27 -9.74 1.12 -9.70
CA LEU A 27 -8.50 1.82 -9.45
C LEU A 27 -7.52 1.47 -10.54
N ASP A 28 -6.91 2.52 -11.10
CA ASP A 28 -5.89 2.33 -12.11
C ASP A 28 -4.55 1.96 -11.44
N PRO A 29 -3.93 0.82 -11.80
CA PRO A 29 -2.65 0.41 -11.22
C PRO A 29 -1.53 1.41 -11.51
N GLU A 30 -1.61 2.16 -12.61
CA GLU A 30 -0.62 3.19 -12.93
C GLU A 30 -0.73 4.39 -11.98
N LEU A 31 -1.93 4.69 -11.48
CA LEU A 31 -2.17 5.71 -10.46
C LEU A 31 -1.84 5.20 -9.06
N ALA A 32 -2.02 3.91 -8.79
CA ALA A 32 -1.72 3.29 -7.50
C ALA A 32 -0.21 3.17 -7.24
N ARG A 33 0.60 2.95 -8.28
CA ARG A 33 2.06 2.78 -8.17
C ARG A 33 2.79 3.95 -7.47
N PRO A 34 2.62 5.22 -7.88
CA PRO A 34 3.26 6.34 -7.18
C PRO A 34 2.73 6.55 -5.76
N VAL A 35 1.47 6.17 -5.49
CA VAL A 35 0.90 6.22 -4.13
C VAL A 35 1.56 5.18 -3.25
N ALA A 36 1.70 3.94 -3.73
CA ALA A 36 2.39 2.87 -3.02
C ALA A 36 3.89 3.18 -2.82
N ASP A 37 4.55 3.84 -3.77
CA ASP A 37 5.94 4.30 -3.64
C ASP A 37 6.10 5.38 -2.54
N ASP A 38 5.22 6.40 -2.52
CA ASP A 38 5.18 7.38 -1.41
C ASP A 38 4.91 6.70 -0.06
N MET A 39 4.01 5.72 -0.05
CA MET A 39 3.71 4.96 1.16
C MET A 39 4.93 4.18 1.64
N CYS A 40 5.61 3.46 0.76
CA CYS A 40 6.79 2.67 1.12
C CYS A 40 7.94 3.56 1.63
N SER A 41 8.05 4.78 1.12
CA SER A 41 9.03 5.78 1.59
C SER A 41 8.73 6.32 2.99
N ARG A 42 7.53 6.09 3.52
CA ARG A 42 7.11 6.57 4.84
C ARG A 42 7.19 5.45 5.90
N PRO A 43 7.94 5.66 7.00
CA PRO A 43 8.17 4.62 8.00
C PRO A 43 6.88 4.14 8.68
N ARG A 44 5.86 4.99 8.79
CA ARG A 44 4.55 4.62 9.35
C ARG A 44 3.87 3.47 8.61
N TRP A 45 4.04 3.41 7.29
CA TRP A 45 3.44 2.39 6.43
C TRP A 45 4.37 1.20 6.29
N ARG A 46 5.69 1.43 6.32
CA ARG A 46 6.70 0.37 6.28
C ARG A 46 6.69 -0.51 7.53
N SER A 47 6.15 -0.02 8.64
CA SER A 47 5.85 -0.84 9.84
C SER A 47 4.60 -1.72 9.70
N MET A 48 3.86 -1.61 8.60
CA MET A 48 2.68 -2.43 8.29
C MET A 48 2.91 -3.26 7.03
N SER A 49 2.09 -4.31 6.87
CA SER A 49 2.09 -5.10 5.63
C SER A 49 1.56 -4.26 4.46
N PRO A 50 2.04 -4.46 3.22
CA PRO A 50 1.58 -3.71 2.05
C PRO A 50 0.06 -3.81 1.84
N GLU A 51 -0.52 -4.96 2.15
CA GLU A 51 -1.97 -5.24 2.10
C GLU A 51 -2.76 -4.43 3.14
N GLU A 52 -2.25 -4.36 4.38
CA GLU A 52 -2.85 -3.55 5.45
C GLU A 52 -2.75 -2.06 5.13
N ALA A 53 -1.61 -1.61 4.60
CA ALA A 53 -1.40 -0.23 4.22
C ALA A 53 -2.35 0.19 3.09
N ALA A 54 -2.49 -0.66 2.05
CA ALA A 54 -3.45 -0.47 0.97
C ALA A 54 -4.89 -0.35 1.49
N THR A 55 -5.29 -1.29 2.36
CA THR A 55 -6.62 -1.29 2.99
C THR A 55 -6.85 -0.03 3.82
N ALA A 56 -5.88 0.38 4.62
CA ALA A 56 -5.97 1.57 5.45
C ALA A 56 -6.06 2.85 4.62
N VAL A 57 -5.32 2.97 3.51
CA VAL A 57 -5.45 4.11 2.59
C VAL A 57 -6.81 4.14 1.92
N PHE A 58 -7.30 2.98 1.47
CA PHE A 58 -8.62 2.86 0.87
C PHE A 58 -9.72 3.29 1.83
N GLU A 59 -9.72 2.76 3.06
CA GLU A 59 -10.66 3.13 4.12
C GLU A 59 -10.55 4.61 4.52
N PHE A 60 -9.33 5.17 4.55
CA PHE A 60 -9.11 6.58 4.86
C PHE A 60 -9.65 7.51 3.77
N GLY A 61 -9.53 7.12 2.50
CA GLY A 61 -10.11 7.84 1.36
C GLY A 61 -11.64 7.71 1.28
N LYS A 62 -12.19 6.59 1.78
CA LYS A 62 -13.63 6.30 1.78
C LYS A 62 -14.42 7.03 2.87
N LYS A 63 -13.77 7.48 3.95
CA LYS A 63 -14.43 8.29 4.97
C LYS A 63 -14.76 9.66 4.38
N PRO A 64 -16.05 10.04 4.21
CA PRO A 64 -16.36 11.43 3.96
C PRO A 64 -15.82 12.25 5.13
N ARG A 65 -15.09 13.32 4.84
CA ARG A 65 -14.83 14.37 5.83
C ARG A 65 -16.19 14.83 6.33
N GLN A 66 -16.56 14.36 7.52
CA GLN A 66 -17.74 14.82 8.26
C GLN A 66 -17.54 16.29 8.65
#